data_AF-A0A521RWZ1-F1
#
_entry.id   AF-A0A521RWZ1-F1
#
_cell.length_a   1.000
_cell.length_b   1.000
_cell.length_c   1.000
_cell.angle_alpha   90.00
_cell.angle_beta   90.00
_cell.angle_gamma   90.00
#
_symmetry.space_group_name_H-M   'P 1'
#
loop_
_entity.id
_entity.type
_entity.pdbx_description
1 polymer ?
#
loop_
_entity_poly.entity_id
_entity_poly.type
_entity_poly.pdbx_seq_one_letter_code
_entity_poly.pdbx_strand_id
1 'polypeptide(L)'
;MSSDGYFDVYPATGRSGGDRPAYRGRLAELGPGIRGGDDRLAVRPGSIALADAVSTWSADHGAAANRGELGGGRDGNEAKPAA
;
A
#
# COMPACT_ATOMS: atom_id res chain seq x y z
N MET A 1 -11.26 -8.50 11.65
CA MET A 1 -9.82 -8.42 11.36
C MET A 1 -9.50 -6.96 11.12
N SER A 2 -8.71 -6.35 12.01
CA SER A 2 -8.37 -4.93 11.98
C SER A 2 -7.50 -4.64 10.75
N SER A 3 -8.01 -3.85 9.82
CA SER A 3 -7.15 -3.19 8.83
C SER A 3 -6.56 -1.98 9.54
N ASP A 4 -5.29 -2.05 9.97
CA ASP A 4 -4.59 -1.05 10.79
C ASP A 4 -4.37 0.31 10.10
N GLY A 5 -5.15 0.66 9.08
CA GLY A 5 -5.03 1.90 8.32
C GLY A 5 -3.93 1.88 7.26
N TYR A 6 -3.46 0.70 6.89
CA TYR A 6 -2.44 0.49 5.86
C TYR A 6 -2.97 -0.33 4.69
N PHE A 7 -2.34 -0.14 3.53
CA PHE A 7 -2.48 -1.00 2.37
C PHE A 7 -1.12 -1.56 1.98
N ASP A 8 -1.13 -2.77 1.45
CA ASP A 8 0.06 -3.51 1.08
C ASP A 8 0.11 -3.66 -0.45
N VAL A 9 1.22 -3.26 -1.04
CA VAL A 9 1.54 -3.44 -2.45
C VAL A 9 2.51 -4.60 -2.57
N TYR A 10 2.20 -5.52 -3.47
CA TYR A 10 3.01 -6.70 -3.71
C TYR A 10 3.47 -6.70 -5.16
N PRO A 11 4.66 -7.25 -5.43
CA PRO A 11 5.15 -7.39 -6.79
C PRO A 11 4.23 -8.35 -7.57
N ALA A 12 4.08 -8.09 -8.87
CA ALA A 12 3.20 -8.87 -9.75
C ALA A 12 3.65 -10.33 -9.94
N THR A 13 4.92 -10.64 -9.68
CA THR A 13 5.51 -11.95 -9.89
C THR A 13 5.46 -12.80 -8.62
N GLY A 14 4.66 -13.86 -8.63
CA GLY A 14 4.86 -15.03 -7.78
C GLY A 14 4.60 -14.83 -6.29
N ARG A 15 3.43 -14.28 -5.92
CA ARG A 15 2.98 -14.31 -4.51
C ARG A 15 2.92 -15.75 -4.01
N SER A 16 3.79 -16.10 -3.09
CA SER A 16 3.64 -17.25 -2.21
C SER A 16 3.03 -16.80 -0.89
N GLY A 17 2.25 -17.67 -0.26
CA GLY A 17 1.63 -17.37 1.04
C GLY A 17 2.71 -17.15 2.10
N GLY A 18 2.96 -15.89 2.46
CA GLY A 18 4.03 -15.49 3.38
C GLY A 18 4.95 -14.40 2.84
N ASP A 19 4.84 -14.04 1.56
CA ASP A 19 5.61 -12.94 0.98
C ASP A 19 5.31 -11.61 1.68
N ARG A 20 6.37 -10.84 1.88
CA ARG A 20 6.28 -9.49 2.42
C ARG A 20 5.88 -8.52 1.30
N PRO A 21 5.11 -7.47 1.61
CA PRO A 21 4.77 -6.47 0.62
C PRO A 21 6.02 -5.70 0.17
N ALA A 22 6.11 -5.44 -1.13
CA ALA A 22 7.10 -4.55 -1.73
C ALA A 22 6.94 -3.10 -1.25
N TYR A 23 5.73 -2.73 -0.81
CA TYR A 23 5.50 -1.44 -0.16
C TYR A 23 4.29 -1.52 0.76
N ARG A 24 4.39 -0.93 1.95
CA ARG A 24 3.25 -0.76 2.86
C ARG A 24 2.97 0.73 3.07
N GLY A 25 1.92 1.22 2.42
CA GLY A 25 1.47 2.63 2.50
C GLY A 25 0.32 2.83 3.48
N ARG A 26 0.04 4.09 3.82
CA ARG A 26 -1.11 4.49 4.65
C ARG A 26 -2.34 4.75 3.78
N LEU A 27 -3.54 4.40 4.27
CA LEU A 27 -4.79 4.72 3.57
C LEU A 27 -4.98 6.21 3.27
N ALA A 28 -4.30 7.10 4.01
CA ALA A 28 -4.27 8.54 3.73
C ALA A 28 -3.69 8.87 2.34
N GLU A 29 -2.76 8.05 1.84
CA GLU A 29 -2.12 8.24 0.52
C GLU A 29 -3.06 7.90 -0.64
N LEU A 30 -4.06 7.04 -0.40
CA LEU A 30 -5.10 6.72 -1.39
C LEU A 30 -6.12 7.85 -1.55
N GLY A 31 -6.10 8.83 -0.65
CA GLY A 31 -6.91 10.04 -0.74
C GLY A 31 -7.88 10.24 0.44
N PRO A 32 -8.40 11.47 0.60
CA PRO A 32 -9.18 11.89 1.76
C PRO A 32 -10.53 11.16 1.90
N GLY A 33 -11.03 10.52 0.84
CA GLY A 33 -12.26 9.73 0.87
C GLY A 33 -12.08 8.25 1.22
N ILE A 34 -10.83 7.76 1.28
CA ILE A 34 -10.52 6.35 1.53
C ILE A 34 -10.21 6.08 3.00
N ARG A 35 -9.58 7.05 3.69
CA ARG A 35 -9.28 7.00 5.12
C ARG A 35 -10.41 7.63 5.93
N GLY A 36 -10.94 6.86 6.88
CA GLY A 36 -11.89 7.32 7.89
C GLY A 36 -11.18 7.96 9.09
N GLY A 37 -11.97 8.60 9.97
CA GLY A 37 -11.44 9.30 11.14
C GLY A 37 -10.65 8.41 12.11
N ASP A 38 -10.94 7.11 12.14
CA ASP A 38 -10.27 6.12 12.99
C ASP A 38 -9.04 5.47 12.32
N ASP A 39 -8.44 6.14 11.33
CA ASP A 39 -7.39 5.60 10.46
C ASP A 39 -7.80 4.39 9.62
N ARG A 40 -9.02 3.88 9.77
CA ARG A 40 -9.54 2.71 9.06
C ARG A 40 -10.06 3.07 7.67
N LEU A 41 -10.30 2.04 6.88
CA LEU A 41 -10.96 2.18 5.58
C LEU A 41 -12.37 2.77 5.78
N ALA A 42 -12.63 3.94 5.18
CA ALA A 42 -13.96 4.59 5.20
C ALA A 42 -14.93 3.93 4.23
N VAL A 43 -14.41 3.28 3.18
CA VAL A 43 -15.17 2.63 2.12
C VAL A 43 -15.21 1.11 2.32
N ARG A 44 -16.09 0.41 1.60
CA ARG A 44 -16.10 -1.06 1.66
C ARG A 44 -14.87 -1.61 0.90
N PRO A 45 -14.27 -2.73 1.33
CA PRO A 45 -13.11 -3.33 0.65
C PRO A 45 -13.32 -3.75 -0.82
N GLY A 46 -14.55 -3.70 -1.34
CA GLY A 46 -14.89 -3.96 -2.75
C GLY A 46 -15.58 -2.78 -3.46
N SER A 47 -15.54 -1.58 -2.88
CA SER A 47 -16.13 -0.39 -3.47
C SER A 47 -15.35 0.06 -4.71
N ILE A 48 -16.07 0.53 -5.74
CA ILE A 48 -15.46 1.13 -6.95
C ILE A 48 -14.55 2.31 -6.57
N ALA A 49 -14.96 3.14 -5.59
CA ALA A 49 -14.14 4.24 -5.09
C ALA A 49 -12.77 3.80 -4.55
N LEU A 50 -12.70 2.63 -3.90
CA LEU A 50 -11.43 2.07 -3.45
C LEU A 50 -10.58 1.59 -4.64
N ALA A 51 -11.21 0.89 -5.59
CA ALA A 51 -10.53 0.41 -6.78
C ALA A 51 -9.94 1.57 -7.61
N ASP A 52 -10.70 2.65 -7.76
CA ASP A 52 -10.28 3.84 -8.51
C ASP A 52 -9.14 4.60 -7.80
N ALA A 53 -9.25 4.77 -6.48
CA ALA A 53 -8.19 5.36 -5.68
C ALA A 53 -6.89 4.54 -5.70
N VAL A 54 -6.99 3.21 -5.58
CA VAL A 54 -5.83 2.31 -5.68
C VAL A 54 -5.25 2.34 -7.09
N SER A 55 -6.09 2.39 -8.13
CA SER A 55 -5.64 2.47 -9.52
C SER A 55 -4.89 3.77 -9.79
N THR A 56 -5.45 4.89 -9.34
CA THR A 56 -4.82 6.22 -9.45
C THR A 56 -3.49 6.26 -8.71
N TRP A 57 -3.46 5.85 -7.45
CA TRP A 57 -2.22 5.78 -6.67
C TRP A 57 -1.19 4.86 -7.33
N SER A 58 -1.61 3.70 -7.84
CA SER A 58 -0.72 2.73 -8.49
C SER A 58 -0.17 3.23 -9.82
N ALA A 59 -0.91 4.06 -10.56
CA ALA A 59 -0.42 4.68 -11.78
C ALA A 59 0.75 5.63 -11.52
N ASP A 60 0.68 6.40 -10.42
CA ASP A 60 1.70 7.39 -10.07
C ASP A 60 2.87 6.77 -9.29
N HIS A 61 2.59 5.83 -8.38
CA HIS A 61 3.53 5.33 -7.38
C HIS A 61 3.80 3.83 -7.47
N GLY A 62 2.93 3.04 -8.13
CA GLY A 62 2.98 1.58 -8.11
C GLY A 62 4.27 1.00 -8.69
N ALA A 63 4.81 1.62 -9.73
CA ALA A 63 6.11 1.22 -10.30
C ALA A 63 7.27 1.47 -9.31
N ALA A 64 7.29 2.64 -8.67
CA ALA A 64 8.30 2.97 -7.66
C ALA A 64 8.16 2.11 -6.40
N ALA A 65 6.92 1.83 -5.98
CA ALA A 65 6.59 0.94 -4.87
C ALA A 65 7.11 -0.49 -5.12
N ASN A 66 6.90 -1.02 -6.32
CA ASN A 66 7.39 -2.35 -6.69
C ASN A 66 8.92 -2.42 -6.83
N ARG A 67 9.58 -1.28 -7.11
CA ARG A 67 11.04 -1.18 -7.15
C ARG A 67 11.68 -0.88 -5.78
N GLY A 68 10.87 -0.71 -4.73
CA GLY A 68 11.35 -0.36 -3.39
C GLY A 68 11.81 1.10 -3.24
N GLU A 69 11.58 1.96 -4.25
CA GLU A 69 12.07 3.35 -4.29
C GLU A 69 11.34 4.26 -3.30
N LEU A 70 10.15 3.88 -2.83
CA LEU A 70 9.35 4.66 -1.88
C LEU A 70 9.75 4.47 -0.41
N GLY A 71 10.71 3.58 -0.10
CA GLY A 71 11.26 3.46 1.26
C GLY A 71 10.33 2.87 2.31
N GLY A 72 9.29 2.13 1.91
CA GLY A 72 8.33 1.45 2.80
C GLY A 72 8.19 -0.06 2.54
N GLY A 73 9.12 -0.64 1.79
CA GLY A 73 9.09 -2.03 1.36
C GLY A 73 9.78 -2.96 2.34
N ARG A 74 9.07 -3.94 2.89
CA ARG A 74 9.70 -5.02 3.67
C ARG A 74 10.25 -6.13 2.76
N ASP A 75 10.63 -5.77 1.54
CA ASP A 75 11.22 -6.63 0.51
C ASP A 75 12.69 -7.01 0.81
N GLY A 76 13.26 -6.44 1.88
CA GLY A 76 14.65 -6.65 2.26
C GLY A 76 15.63 -5.67 1.60
N ASN A 77 15.12 -4.72 0.80
CA ASN A 77 15.89 -3.64 0.17
C ASN A 77 15.69 -2.28 0.85
N GLU A 78 15.02 -2.25 2.01
CA GLU A 78 14.94 -1.08 2.89
C GLU A 78 16.34 -0.48 3.08
N ALA A 79 16.52 0.76 2.62
CA ALA A 79 17.72 1.53 2.93
C ALA A 79 17.84 1.57 4.45
N LYS A 80 18.85 0.86 4.97
CA LYS A 80 19.13 0.77 6.39
C LYS A 80 19.20 2.21 6.94
N PRO A 81 18.48 2.57 8.01
CA PRO A 81 18.65 3.89 8.59
C PRO A 81 20.13 4.04 8.97
N ALA A 82 20.77 5.10 8.48
CA ALA A 82 22.13 5.43 8.89
C ALA A 82 22.13 5.62 10.41
N ALA A 83 23.01 4.87 11.07
CA ALA A 83 23.20 4.86 12.53
C ALA A 83 23.73 6.19 13.06
#